data_AF-A0A565B349-F1
#
_entry.id   AF-A0A565B349-F1
#
_cell.length_a   1.000
_cell.length_b   1.000
_cell.length_c   1.000
_cell.angle_alpha   90.00
_cell.angle_beta   90.00
_cell.angle_gamma   90.00
#
_symmetry.space_group_name_H-M   'P 1'
#
loop_
_entity.id
_entity.type
_entity.pdbx_description
1 polymer ?
#
loop_
_entity_poly.entity_id
_entity_poly.type
_entity_poly.pdbx_seq_one_letter_code
_entity_poly.pdbx_strand_id
1 'polypeptide(L)'
;MMGSYTKPVLFTCTILFFIIVAQENRVDAVEPCDPMQLSPCLDTITKGSEPSDLCCAKVHEQQHCVCQYLRNPNFKSFLNSPNAKKIAIDCHCPYPKC
;
A
#
# COMPACT_ATOMS: atom_id res chain seq x y z
N MET A 1 47.10 26.39 -25.76
CA MET A 1 46.03 27.17 -25.09
C MET A 1 45.03 26.18 -24.50
N MET A 2 45.27 25.69 -23.29
CA MET A 2 44.45 24.66 -22.64
C MET A 2 44.06 25.21 -21.26
N GLY A 3 42.97 25.97 -21.15
CA GLY A 3 42.69 26.66 -19.89
C GLY A 3 41.33 27.32 -19.70
N SER A 4 40.38 27.18 -20.64
CA SER A 4 39.07 27.85 -20.49
C SER A 4 37.87 26.91 -20.54
N TYR A 5 37.95 25.74 -21.19
CA TYR A 5 36.84 24.79 -21.25
C TYR A 5 36.67 23.92 -20.00
N THR A 6 37.69 23.82 -19.14
CA THR A 6 37.64 22.97 -17.94
C THR A 6 36.60 23.47 -16.93
N LYS A 7 36.45 24.78 -16.78
CA LYS A 7 35.50 25.39 -15.82
C LYS A 7 34.03 25.14 -16.18
N PRO A 8 33.54 25.48 -17.40
CA PRO A 8 32.13 25.27 -17.75
C PRO A 8 31.76 23.79 -17.76
N VAL A 9 32.66 22.90 -18.21
CA VAL A 9 32.43 21.45 -18.21
C VAL A 9 32.33 20.91 -16.78
N LEU A 10 33.17 21.40 -15.86
CA LEU A 10 33.09 21.03 -14.44
C LEU A 10 31.76 21.48 -13.83
N PHE A 11 31.33 22.71 -14.11
CA PHE A 11 30.05 23.25 -13.64
C PHE A 11 28.85 22.48 -14.20
N THR A 12 28.88 22.06 -15.47
CA THR A 12 27.79 21.25 -16.03
C THR A 12 27.75 19.86 -15.42
N CYS A 13 28.90 19.25 -15.16
CA CYS A 13 28.97 17.93 -14.52
C CYS A 13 28.50 17.96 -13.07
N THR A 14 28.81 19.02 -12.31
CA THR A 14 28.34 19.15 -10.93
C THR A 14 26.82 19.34 -10.88
N ILE A 15 26.26 20.21 -11.73
CA ILE A 15 24.81 20.41 -11.81
C ILE A 15 24.09 19.11 -12.19
N LEU A 16 24.61 18.36 -13.17
CA LEU A 16 24.04 17.08 -13.57
C LEU A 16 24.08 16.05 -12.42
N PHE A 17 25.17 16.01 -11.65
CA PHE A 17 25.30 15.15 -10.47
C PHE A 17 24.26 15.48 -9.40
N PHE A 18 24.04 16.77 -9.13
CA PHE A 18 23.02 17.22 -8.17
C PHE A 18 21.59 16.87 -8.63
N ILE A 19 21.29 16.94 -9.93
CA ILE A 19 19.98 16.54 -10.48
C ILE A 19 19.74 15.03 -10.32
N ILE A 20 20.77 14.19 -10.53
CA ILE A 20 20.66 12.73 -10.38
C ILE A 20 20.44 12.35 -8.90
N VAL A 21 21.07 13.06 -7.96
CA VAL A 21 20.94 12.81 -6.52
C VAL A 21 19.58 13.30 -5.96
N ALA A 22 18.94 14.27 -6.63
CA ALA A 22 17.64 14.82 -6.24
C ALA A 22 16.44 13.92 -6.62
N GLN A 23 16.65 12.73 -7.17
CA GLN A 23 15.63 11.67 -7.22
C GLN A 23 15.37 11.19 -5.79
N GLU A 24 14.59 11.98 -5.05
CA GLU A 24 13.87 11.49 -3.88
C GLU A 24 13.02 10.32 -4.37
N ASN A 25 13.48 9.13 -4.01
CA ASN A 25 12.70 7.90 -4.08
C ASN A 25 11.44 8.17 -3.27
N ARG A 26 10.36 8.62 -3.92
CA ARG A 26 9.04 8.74 -3.33
C ARG A 26 8.60 7.33 -2.97
N VAL A 27 9.07 6.86 -1.82
CA VAL A 27 8.43 5.79 -1.10
C VAL A 27 7.16 6.46 -0.62
N ASP A 28 6.08 6.35 -1.41
CA ASP A 28 4.75 6.61 -0.91
C ASP A 28 4.68 5.91 0.45
N ALA A 29 4.40 6.65 1.51
CA ALA A 29 4.35 6.11 2.85
C ALA A 29 3.19 5.11 2.89
N VAL A 30 3.50 3.86 2.57
CA VAL A 30 2.55 2.75 2.64
C VAL A 30 2.19 2.64 4.10
N GLU A 31 0.91 2.86 4.43
CA GLU A 31 0.43 2.63 5.79
C GLU A 31 0.81 1.20 6.20
N PRO A 32 1.39 1.01 7.40
CA PRO A 32 1.86 -0.29 7.82
C PRO A 32 0.70 -1.27 7.83
N CYS A 33 0.94 -2.47 7.29
CA CYS A 33 -0.05 -3.53 7.24
C CYS A 33 -0.36 -4.04 8.65
N ASP A 34 -1.38 -3.48 9.28
CA ASP A 34 -1.83 -3.86 10.62
C ASP A 34 -3.28 -4.39 10.59
N PRO A 35 -3.48 -5.71 10.73
CA PRO A 35 -4.83 -6.30 10.73
C PRO A 35 -5.71 -5.79 11.89
N MET A 36 -5.14 -5.20 12.96
CA MET A 36 -5.93 -4.63 14.04
C MET A 36 -6.76 -3.42 13.61
N GLN A 37 -6.36 -2.70 12.56
CA GLN A 37 -7.19 -1.59 12.07
C GLN A 37 -8.48 -2.07 11.39
N LEU A 38 -8.62 -3.36 11.09
CA LEU A 38 -9.87 -3.97 10.60
C LEU A 38 -10.85 -4.33 11.73
N SER A 39 -10.54 -3.96 12.97
CA SER A 39 -11.45 -4.14 14.12
C SER A 39 -12.87 -3.58 13.91
N PRO A 40 -13.12 -2.49 13.15
CA PRO A 40 -14.49 -2.05 12.87
C PRO A 40 -15.32 -3.07 12.07
N CYS A 41 -14.69 -4.06 11.43
CA CYS A 41 -15.35 -5.12 10.70
C CYS A 41 -15.72 -6.34 11.58
N LEU A 42 -15.35 -6.34 12.87
CA LEU A 42 -15.54 -7.50 13.77
C LEU A 42 -17.00 -7.96 13.85
N ASP A 43 -17.95 -7.04 13.88
CA ASP A 43 -19.38 -7.39 13.91
C ASP A 43 -19.80 -8.11 12.63
N THR A 44 -19.39 -7.63 11.45
CA THR A 44 -19.65 -8.33 10.17
C THR A 44 -18.97 -9.68 10.10
N ILE A 45 -17.74 -9.77 10.58
CA ILE A 45 -16.95 -11.00 10.62
C ILE A 45 -17.65 -12.06 11.48
N THR A 46 -18.08 -11.68 12.68
CA THR A 46 -18.59 -12.61 13.71
C THR A 46 -20.08 -12.90 13.55
N LYS A 47 -20.89 -11.89 13.22
CA LYS A 47 -22.35 -11.98 13.15
C LYS A 47 -22.90 -12.00 11.72
N GLY A 48 -22.08 -11.69 10.71
CA GLY A 48 -22.53 -11.56 9.32
C GLY A 48 -23.36 -10.31 9.04
N SER A 49 -23.38 -9.35 9.95
CA SER A 49 -24.07 -8.06 9.79
C SER A 49 -23.51 -7.26 8.62
N GLU A 50 -24.24 -6.27 8.14
CA GLU A 50 -23.76 -5.36 7.10
C GLU A 50 -22.50 -4.61 7.58
N PRO A 51 -21.46 -4.44 6.72
CA PRO A 51 -20.27 -3.68 7.10
C PRO A 51 -20.60 -2.20 7.29
N SER A 52 -19.99 -1.61 8.32
CA SER A 52 -20.09 -0.16 8.55
C SER A 52 -19.21 0.61 7.55
N ASP A 53 -19.52 1.89 7.34
CA ASP A 53 -18.70 2.78 6.50
C ASP A 53 -17.24 2.82 6.98
N LEU A 54 -17.03 2.81 8.29
CA LEU A 54 -15.69 2.77 8.90
C LEU A 54 -14.96 1.45 8.60
N CYS A 55 -15.67 0.32 8.62
CA CYS A 55 -15.11 -0.96 8.19
C CYS A 55 -14.65 -0.87 6.73
N CYS A 56 -15.52 -0.39 5.83
CA CYS A 56 -15.16 -0.29 4.42
C CYS A 56 -13.98 0.67 4.17
N ALA A 57 -13.93 1.83 4.84
CA ALA A 57 -12.81 2.75 4.76
C ALA A 57 -11.48 2.07 5.15
N LYS A 58 -11.47 1.32 6.26
CA LYS A 58 -10.29 0.58 6.72
C LYS A 58 -9.88 -0.57 5.79
N VAL A 59 -10.82 -1.24 5.16
CA VAL A 59 -10.51 -2.28 4.16
C VAL A 59 -9.88 -1.65 2.91
N HIS A 60 -10.37 -0.50 2.45
CA HIS A 60 -9.79 0.25 1.33
C HIS A 60 -8.36 0.70 1.62
N GLU A 61 -8.14 1.29 2.80
CA GLU A 61 -6.80 1.71 3.25
C GLU A 61 -5.80 0.55 3.25
N GLN A 62 -6.23 -0.68 3.51
CA GLN A 62 -5.37 -1.86 3.58
C GLN A 62 -5.38 -2.74 2.33
N GLN A 63 -5.95 -2.28 1.22
CA GLN A 63 -6.07 -3.11 0.02
C GLN A 63 -4.71 -3.62 -0.48
N HIS A 64 -3.64 -2.82 -0.35
CA HIS A 64 -2.27 -3.22 -0.69
C HIS A 64 -1.71 -4.34 0.19
N CYS A 65 -2.23 -4.51 1.41
CA CYS A 65 -1.78 -5.52 2.36
C CYS A 65 -2.43 -6.90 2.16
N VAL A 66 -3.53 -6.98 1.41
CA VAL A 66 -4.31 -8.23 1.27
C VAL A 66 -3.45 -9.39 0.76
N CYS A 67 -2.55 -9.13 -0.21
CA CYS A 67 -1.61 -10.15 -0.68
C CYS A 67 -0.68 -10.67 0.42
N GLN A 68 -0.19 -9.78 1.28
CA GLN A 68 0.65 -10.15 2.41
C GLN A 68 -0.12 -11.02 3.40
N TYR A 69 -1.38 -10.67 3.68
CA TYR A 69 -2.25 -11.47 4.55
C TYR A 69 -2.53 -12.85 3.96
N LEU A 70 -2.77 -12.96 2.64
CA LEU A 70 -3.00 -14.23 1.97
C LEU A 70 -1.80 -15.20 2.01
N ARG A 71 -0.59 -14.71 2.26
CA ARG A 71 0.61 -15.56 2.44
C ARG A 71 0.60 -16.32 3.77
N ASN A 72 -0.09 -15.80 4.79
CA ASN A 72 -0.23 -16.48 6.06
C ASN A 72 -1.45 -17.42 6.00
N PRO A 73 -1.29 -18.74 6.21
CA PRO A 73 -2.40 -19.70 6.10
C PRO A 73 -3.55 -19.41 7.06
N ASN A 74 -3.27 -18.84 8.25
CA ASN A 74 -4.31 -18.49 9.22
C ASN A 74 -5.19 -17.35 8.70
N PHE A 75 -4.57 -16.28 8.20
CA PHE A 75 -5.29 -15.16 7.59
C PHE A 75 -5.96 -15.56 6.27
N LYS A 76 -5.33 -16.44 5.48
CA LYS A 76 -5.91 -16.96 4.25
C LYS A 76 -7.23 -17.70 4.50
N SER A 77 -7.30 -18.56 5.52
CA SER A 77 -8.54 -19.25 5.88
C SER A 77 -9.65 -18.25 6.22
N PHE A 78 -9.29 -17.23 7.02
CA PHE A 78 -10.19 -16.18 7.45
C PHE A 78 -10.73 -15.32 6.29
N LEU A 79 -9.84 -14.84 5.42
CA LEU A 79 -10.18 -14.05 4.23
C LEU A 79 -11.05 -14.85 3.24
N ASN A 80 -10.88 -16.16 3.18
CA ASN A 80 -11.71 -17.03 2.33
C ASN A 80 -13.08 -17.37 2.92
N SER A 81 -13.37 -16.96 4.16
CA SER A 81 -14.67 -17.20 4.81
C SER A 81 -15.83 -16.47 4.11
N PRO A 82 -17.08 -16.95 4.25
CA PRO A 82 -18.24 -16.29 3.64
C PRO A 82 -18.40 -14.83 4.06
N ASN A 83 -18.20 -14.52 5.33
CA ASN A 83 -18.36 -13.17 5.87
C ASN A 83 -17.25 -12.22 5.38
N ALA A 84 -16.01 -12.70 5.28
CA ALA A 84 -14.92 -11.89 4.71
C ALA A 84 -15.13 -11.60 3.21
N LYS A 85 -15.67 -12.57 2.45
CA LYS A 85 -16.06 -12.35 1.05
C LYS A 85 -17.21 -11.36 0.92
N LYS A 86 -18.19 -11.42 1.84
CA LYS A 86 -19.27 -10.44 1.90
C LYS A 86 -18.74 -9.03 2.08
N ILE A 87 -17.79 -8.81 3.02
CA ILE A 87 -17.12 -7.50 3.19
C ILE A 87 -16.48 -7.02 1.88
N ALA A 88 -15.75 -7.89 1.18
CA ALA A 88 -15.11 -7.54 -0.08
C ALA A 88 -16.11 -7.11 -1.17
N ILE A 89 -17.29 -7.74 -1.20
CA ILE A 89 -18.36 -7.41 -2.15
C ILE A 89 -19.04 -6.09 -1.75
N ASP A 90 -19.54 -6.00 -0.51
CA ASP A 90 -20.33 -4.88 -0.01
C ASP A 90 -19.49 -3.58 0.04
N CYS A 91 -18.21 -3.69 0.41
CA CYS A 91 -17.28 -2.55 0.42
C CYS A 91 -16.64 -2.26 -0.95
N HIS A 92 -16.94 -3.04 -2.00
CA HIS A 92 -16.35 -2.90 -3.33
C HIS A 92 -14.80 -3.01 -3.35
N CYS A 93 -14.25 -3.89 -2.53
CA CYS A 93 -12.81 -4.15 -2.42
C CYS A 93 -12.48 -5.49 -3.10
N PRO A 94 -12.20 -5.53 -4.42
CA PRO A 94 -11.91 -6.78 -5.10
C PRO A 94 -10.64 -7.43 -4.57
N TYR A 95 -10.64 -8.76 -4.49
CA TYR A 95 -9.45 -9.52 -4.12
C TYR A 95 -8.34 -9.30 -5.16
N PRO A 96 -7.15 -8.85 -4.75
CA PRO A 96 -6.04 -8.67 -5.67
C PRO A 96 -5.55 -10.02 -6.20
N LYS A 97 -5.00 -10.00 -7.41
CA LYS A 97 -4.21 -11.12 -7.95
C LYS A 97 -2.82 -11.04 -7.32
N CYS A 98 -2.57 -11.95 -6.40
CA CYS A 98 -1.30 -12.26 -5.78
C CYS A 98 -0.92 -13.68 -6.22
#